data_AF-A0AA35V359-F1
#
_entry.id   AF-A0AA35V359-F1
#
_cell.length_a   1.000
_cell.length_b   1.000
_cell.length_c   1.000
_cell.angle_alpha   90.00
_cell.angle_beta   90.00
_cell.angle_gamma   90.00
#
_symmetry.space_group_name_H-M   'P 1'
#
loop_
_entity.id
_entity.type
_entity.pdbx_description
1 polymer ?
#
loop_
_entity_poly.entity_id
_entity_poly.type
_entity_poly.pdbx_seq_one_letter_code
_entity_poly.pdbx_strand_id
1 'polypeptide(L)'
;MKRKTRNFVNNAESSLLILGYEDIKWAASNCIPGNACVIRNEKLSSHLIQSGCPVPDMFLGRSNMKLRIRDDPHFFYYPELRYISKSRDVYRGRFIRQQLANLDLRIIIDYSLVEWKELEEEEPTGNEWEDRKVGRRKDFLLRRMELAKHFIRTNIEPKWMVLRLLPVLPPELRPIYHIDEDKLVTSDINEIYRRIIYRNNTLKDLLTTSIATPEELIISQEKLLQEAVDALLDNGICGQPMRDDHNRVYKSLSDVIKGKEGRVRETLLGKRVDYSGRSVIVVGPSLSLHRCGLPREIAIELFQAFEILDDHPVLLNRAPTLHRLGIQAFLPVLVEGRAICLHLLVCKGFNADFDGDQMAVHVPLSLEAQAEARLLMFSHMNLLLD
;
A
#
# COMPACT_ATOMS: atom_id res chain seq x y z
N MET A 1 -4.84 38.25 -39.92
CA MET A 1 -5.20 37.10 -40.80
C MET A 1 -6.16 36.18 -40.06
N LYS A 2 -7.04 35.50 -40.82
CA LYS A 2 -8.33 34.88 -40.45
C LYS A 2 -8.36 33.90 -39.25
N ARG A 3 -9.45 34.05 -38.47
CA ARG A 3 -10.19 33.13 -37.58
C ARG A 3 -9.98 31.61 -37.78
N LYS A 4 -10.00 30.86 -36.66
CA LYS A 4 -10.95 29.75 -36.43
C LYS A 4 -10.98 29.32 -34.95
N THR A 5 -12.09 29.61 -34.30
CA THR A 5 -12.64 28.87 -33.15
C THR A 5 -13.01 27.45 -33.59
N ARG A 6 -12.69 26.44 -32.77
CA ARG A 6 -13.36 25.13 -32.79
C ARG A 6 -13.51 24.62 -31.36
N ASN A 7 -14.77 24.57 -30.93
CA ASN A 7 -15.25 23.73 -29.84
C ASN A 7 -14.93 22.27 -30.16
N PHE A 8 -14.44 21.52 -29.18
CA PHE A 8 -14.58 20.06 -29.13
C PHE A 8 -15.28 19.69 -27.82
N VAL A 9 -16.54 19.32 -27.97
CA VAL A 9 -17.33 18.55 -27.01
C VAL A 9 -17.34 17.11 -27.56
N ASN A 10 -17.26 16.15 -26.64
CA ASN A 10 -17.50 14.70 -26.74
C ASN A 10 -16.30 13.73 -26.82
N ASN A 11 -16.31 12.85 -25.82
CA ASN A 11 -16.04 11.41 -25.82
C ASN A 11 -14.64 10.89 -26.17
N ALA A 12 -13.92 10.48 -25.14
CA ALA A 12 -13.05 9.31 -25.15
C ALA A 12 -13.16 8.68 -23.75
N GLU A 13 -14.05 7.70 -23.56
CA GLU A 13 -13.65 6.29 -23.49
C GLU A 13 -12.21 6.14 -22.98
N SER A 14 -12.07 6.14 -21.65
CA SER A 14 -10.87 5.67 -20.97
C SER A 14 -10.70 4.18 -21.28
N SER A 15 -9.96 3.93 -22.36
CA SER A 15 -9.47 2.65 -22.82
C SER A 15 -8.77 1.91 -21.67
N LEU A 16 -9.46 0.90 -21.13
CA LEU A 16 -8.84 -0.22 -20.45
C LEU A 16 -7.86 -0.85 -21.45
N LEU A 17 -6.57 -0.78 -21.13
CA LEU A 17 -5.55 -1.56 -21.84
C LEU A 17 -5.83 -3.04 -21.61
N ILE A 18 -6.41 -3.65 -22.64
CA ILE A 18 -6.52 -5.09 -22.83
C ILE A 18 -5.11 -5.57 -23.16
N LEU A 19 -4.48 -6.35 -22.28
CA LEU A 19 -3.31 -7.14 -22.66
C LEU A 19 -3.79 -8.30 -23.55
N GLY A 20 -3.97 -7.97 -24.83
CA GLY A 20 -3.98 -8.92 -25.92
C GLY A 20 -2.53 -9.20 -26.33
N TYR A 21 -2.18 -10.47 -26.35
CA TYR A 21 -1.12 -11.23 -27.03
C TYR A 21 0.00 -10.59 -27.91
N GLU A 22 0.27 -9.28 -27.92
CA GLU A 22 1.28 -8.65 -28.79
C GLU A 22 2.55 -8.15 -28.06
N ASP A 23 2.60 -8.11 -26.73
CA ASP A 23 3.80 -7.63 -25.99
C ASP A 23 4.93 -8.67 -25.86
N ILE A 24 4.82 -9.84 -26.50
CA ILE A 24 5.87 -10.90 -26.49
C ILE A 24 6.95 -10.67 -27.57
N LYS A 25 6.86 -9.64 -28.41
CA LYS A 25 7.89 -9.38 -29.44
C LYS A 25 9.08 -8.52 -29.00
N TRP A 26 9.05 -7.90 -27.81
CA TRP A 26 10.17 -7.08 -27.37
C TRP A 26 11.38 -7.89 -26.87
N ALA A 27 11.21 -9.18 -26.54
CA ALA A 27 12.30 -10.06 -26.12
C ALA A 27 12.93 -10.89 -27.27
N ALA A 28 12.44 -10.77 -28.51
CA ALA A 28 12.90 -11.59 -29.65
C ALA A 28 13.70 -10.81 -30.71
N SER A 29 13.93 -9.51 -30.52
CA SER A 29 14.48 -8.64 -31.58
C SER A 29 15.98 -8.29 -31.46
N ASN A 30 16.70 -8.84 -30.47
CA ASN A 30 18.15 -8.57 -30.28
C ASN A 30 19.02 -9.85 -30.25
N CYS A 31 18.60 -10.92 -30.93
CA CYS A 31 19.47 -12.07 -31.17
C CYS A 31 20.15 -11.96 -32.54
N ILE A 32 21.47 -11.78 -32.52
CA ILE A 32 22.38 -11.88 -33.65
C ILE A 32 22.19 -13.25 -34.35
N PRO A 33 22.16 -13.34 -35.69
CA PRO A 33 21.91 -14.60 -36.38
C PRO A 33 23.15 -15.49 -36.33
N GLY A 34 23.08 -16.58 -35.59
CA GLY A 34 24.10 -17.63 -35.62
C GLY A 34 24.33 -18.32 -34.28
N ASN A 35 23.38 -19.14 -33.86
CA ASN A 35 23.60 -20.44 -33.20
C ASN A 35 22.24 -21.03 -32.82
N ALA A 36 21.89 -22.15 -33.43
CA ALA A 36 20.67 -22.87 -33.16
C ALA A 36 20.80 -23.59 -31.81
N CYS A 37 19.96 -23.26 -30.83
CA CYS A 37 19.73 -24.10 -29.66
C CYS A 37 18.32 -24.69 -29.74
N VAL A 38 18.26 -25.90 -30.28
CA VAL A 38 17.09 -26.77 -30.29
C VAL A 38 17.05 -27.49 -28.94
N ILE A 39 16.08 -27.18 -28.08
CA ILE A 39 15.79 -28.04 -26.93
C ILE A 39 14.67 -29.00 -27.36
N ARG A 40 15.10 -30.21 -27.76
CA ARG A 40 14.23 -31.36 -28.04
C ARG A 40 13.63 -31.88 -26.74
N ASN A 41 12.35 -32.25 -26.86
CA ASN A 41 11.55 -32.92 -25.85
C ASN A 41 11.59 -34.42 -26.17
N GLU A 42 12.28 -35.24 -25.38
CA GLU A 42 12.23 -36.71 -25.50
C GLU A 42 11.99 -37.40 -24.16
N LYS A 43 11.26 -38.51 -24.27
CA LYS A 43 10.44 -39.22 -23.28
C LYS A 43 11.19 -40.18 -22.33
N LEU A 44 10.59 -40.35 -21.15
CA LEU A 44 10.33 -41.60 -20.37
C LEU A 44 11.49 -42.53 -20.00
N SER A 45 11.63 -42.83 -18.69
CA SER A 45 11.32 -44.17 -18.15
C SER A 45 11.38 -44.24 -16.62
N SER A 46 10.41 -44.93 -16.05
CA SER A 46 10.26 -45.44 -14.69
C SER A 46 11.32 -46.48 -14.28
N HIS A 47 11.79 -46.47 -13.02
CA HIS A 47 11.78 -47.59 -12.03
C HIS A 47 12.74 -47.36 -10.84
N LEU A 48 12.34 -47.91 -9.67
CA LEU A 48 13.03 -48.09 -8.36
C LEU A 48 12.88 -46.90 -7.37
N ILE A 49 11.91 -46.88 -6.44
CA ILE A 49 11.61 -47.73 -5.26
C ILE A 49 12.69 -47.66 -4.14
N GLN A 50 12.21 -47.27 -2.94
CA GLN A 50 12.72 -47.49 -1.58
C GLN A 50 13.81 -46.56 -0.99
N SER A 51 13.34 -45.59 -0.18
CA SER A 51 13.80 -45.26 1.17
C SER A 51 12.86 -44.13 1.69
N GLY A 52 12.07 -44.23 2.76
CA GLY A 52 12.32 -44.82 4.06
C GLY A 52 12.58 -43.70 5.06
N CYS A 53 11.56 -43.41 5.91
CA CYS A 53 11.57 -42.57 7.14
C CYS A 53 11.08 -41.10 7.02
N PRO A 54 10.52 -40.51 8.10
CA PRO A 54 9.35 -40.99 8.83
C PRO A 54 8.29 -39.90 9.02
N VAL A 55 7.06 -40.34 9.30
CA VAL A 55 5.93 -39.50 9.74
C VAL A 55 6.22 -39.00 11.16
N PRO A 56 6.17 -37.69 11.48
CA PRO A 56 6.18 -37.24 12.87
C PRO A 56 4.76 -37.31 13.45
N ASP A 57 4.67 -38.01 14.58
CA ASP A 57 3.48 -38.20 15.39
C ASP A 57 2.72 -36.92 15.75
N MET A 58 1.40 -37.07 15.76
CA MET A 58 0.44 -36.21 16.45
C MET A 58 0.85 -35.95 17.90
N PHE A 59 1.26 -34.72 18.20
CA PHE A 59 1.21 -34.19 19.56
C PHE A 59 0.05 -33.19 19.69
N LEU A 60 -0.96 -33.60 20.45
CA LEU A 60 -2.03 -32.75 20.97
C LEU A 60 -1.46 -31.75 21.98
N GLY A 61 -0.99 -30.61 21.48
CA GLY A 61 -0.58 -29.46 22.28
C GLY A 61 -1.66 -28.39 22.32
N ARG A 62 -2.46 -28.34 23.39
CA ARG A 62 -3.33 -27.20 23.71
C ARG A 62 -2.46 -25.95 23.90
N SER A 63 -2.57 -24.98 23.00
CA SER A 63 -2.11 -23.61 23.28
C SER A 63 -2.91 -22.56 22.50
N ASN A 64 -3.74 -21.86 23.26
CA ASN A 64 -4.35 -20.54 23.05
C ASN A 64 -4.11 -19.85 21.68
N MET A 65 -5.03 -20.07 20.75
CA MET A 65 -5.12 -19.27 19.52
C MET A 65 -6.07 -18.08 19.76
N LYS A 66 -5.46 -16.90 19.86
CA LYS A 66 -6.13 -15.60 20.03
C LYS A 66 -6.91 -15.29 18.75
N LEU A 67 -8.23 -15.44 18.81
CA LEU A 67 -9.19 -15.04 17.77
C LEU A 67 -9.01 -13.56 17.39
N ARG A 68 -8.81 -13.27 16.10
CA ARG A 68 -9.28 -12.01 15.48
C ARG A 68 -9.25 -12.06 13.94
N ILE A 69 -10.24 -12.76 13.38
CA ILE A 69 -10.97 -12.32 12.19
C ILE A 69 -12.44 -12.56 12.56
N ARG A 70 -13.12 -11.52 13.03
CA ARG A 70 -14.58 -11.51 13.19
C ARG A 70 -15.11 -10.52 12.18
N ASP A 71 -15.27 -11.00 10.96
CA ASP A 71 -16.25 -10.51 9.99
C ASP A 71 -16.65 -11.75 9.18
N ASP A 72 -17.67 -12.44 9.67
CA ASP A 72 -18.24 -13.62 9.03
C ASP A 72 -18.74 -13.27 7.61
N PRO A 73 -18.67 -14.20 6.64
CA PRO A 73 -19.35 -14.07 5.34
C PRO A 73 -20.89 -14.09 5.44
N HIS A 74 -21.46 -13.96 6.65
CA HIS A 74 -22.90 -13.97 6.93
C HIS A 74 -23.59 -12.61 6.74
N PHE A 75 -22.87 -11.55 6.35
CA PHE A 75 -23.44 -10.20 6.20
C PHE A 75 -24.64 -10.13 5.23
N PHE A 76 -24.66 -10.98 4.21
CA PHE A 76 -25.71 -11.01 3.18
C PHE A 76 -26.62 -12.26 3.25
N TYR A 77 -26.55 -13.05 4.32
CA TYR A 77 -27.28 -14.32 4.40
C TYR A 77 -28.78 -14.12 4.73
N TYR A 78 -29.66 -14.87 4.06
CA TYR A 78 -31.11 -14.92 4.26
C TYR A 78 -31.52 -16.17 5.07
N PRO A 79 -32.55 -16.11 5.94
CA PRO A 79 -33.08 -17.29 6.63
C PRO A 79 -33.70 -18.35 5.70
N GLU A 80 -34.21 -17.97 4.53
CA GLU A 80 -34.84 -18.88 3.57
C GLU A 80 -33.84 -19.73 2.75
N LEU A 81 -32.54 -19.44 2.80
CA LEU A 81 -31.49 -20.24 2.14
C LEU A 81 -30.90 -21.31 3.08
N ARG A 82 -31.75 -21.99 3.86
CA ARG A 82 -31.36 -23.10 4.76
C ARG A 82 -31.07 -24.41 4.03
N TYR A 83 -31.34 -24.53 2.73
CA TYR A 83 -31.26 -25.80 2.01
C TYR A 83 -29.97 -26.05 1.20
N ILE A 84 -28.96 -25.18 1.26
CA ILE A 84 -27.71 -25.33 0.47
C ILE A 84 -26.45 -25.39 1.37
N SER A 85 -26.59 -25.64 2.68
CA SER A 85 -25.43 -25.67 3.59
C SER A 85 -24.89 -27.08 3.91
N LYS A 86 -25.25 -28.10 3.13
CA LYS A 86 -24.77 -29.49 3.35
C LYS A 86 -23.67 -29.98 2.41
N SER A 87 -23.23 -29.20 1.42
CA SER A 87 -22.06 -29.52 0.61
C SER A 87 -20.86 -28.69 1.05
N ARG A 88 -19.68 -29.29 1.12
CA ARG A 88 -18.39 -28.64 1.45
C ARG A 88 -17.92 -27.60 0.41
N ASP A 89 -18.83 -27.10 -0.43
CA ASP A 89 -18.59 -26.27 -1.63
C ASP A 89 -18.83 -24.76 -1.42
N VAL A 90 -19.11 -24.32 -0.19
CA VAL A 90 -19.63 -22.98 0.14
C VAL A 90 -18.58 -21.85 0.01
N TYR A 91 -17.30 -22.14 -0.24
CA TYR A 91 -16.22 -21.14 -0.24
C TYR A 91 -15.56 -20.92 -1.60
N ARG A 92 -16.35 -20.80 -2.66
CA ARG A 92 -15.81 -20.50 -4.00
C ARG A 92 -16.21 -19.12 -4.47
N GLY A 93 -15.25 -18.35 -4.98
CA GLY A 93 -15.47 -16.98 -5.48
C GLY A 93 -16.58 -16.92 -6.54
N ARG A 94 -16.67 -17.94 -7.41
CA ARG A 94 -17.75 -18.05 -8.41
C ARG A 94 -19.15 -18.11 -7.75
N PHE A 95 -19.33 -18.92 -6.72
CA PHE A 95 -20.61 -19.06 -6.03
C PHE A 95 -20.98 -17.78 -5.27
N ILE A 96 -20.02 -17.21 -4.53
CA ILE A 96 -20.20 -15.95 -3.80
C ILE A 96 -20.63 -14.83 -4.74
N ARG A 97 -19.99 -14.72 -5.90
CA ARG A 97 -20.34 -13.71 -6.90
C ARG A 97 -21.76 -13.87 -7.41
N GLN A 98 -22.22 -15.10 -7.66
CA GLN A 98 -23.59 -15.35 -8.11
C GLN A 98 -24.61 -14.94 -7.06
N GLN A 99 -24.36 -15.25 -5.78
CA GLN A 99 -25.20 -14.81 -4.68
C GLN A 99 -25.25 -13.27 -4.58
N LEU A 100 -24.10 -12.60 -4.68
CA LEU A 100 -24.01 -11.14 -4.65
C LEU A 100 -24.67 -10.47 -5.87
N ALA A 101 -24.70 -11.14 -7.03
CA ALA A 101 -25.34 -10.62 -8.23
C ALA A 101 -26.88 -10.71 -8.17
N ASN A 102 -27.41 -11.71 -7.48
CA ASN A 102 -28.85 -11.92 -7.29
C ASN A 102 -29.40 -11.17 -6.06
N LEU A 103 -28.57 -10.35 -5.43
CA LEU A 103 -28.89 -9.71 -4.16
C LEU A 103 -29.73 -8.44 -4.37
N ASP A 104 -30.94 -8.42 -3.83
CA ASP A 104 -31.74 -7.19 -3.75
C ASP A 104 -31.46 -6.44 -2.44
N LEU A 105 -30.73 -5.32 -2.57
CA LEU A 105 -30.34 -4.48 -1.45
C LEU A 105 -31.53 -3.78 -0.78
N ARG A 106 -32.62 -3.51 -1.51
CA ARG A 106 -33.80 -2.86 -0.93
C ARG A 106 -34.52 -3.82 -0.01
N ILE A 107 -34.71 -5.04 -0.48
CA ILE A 107 -35.34 -6.10 0.31
C ILE A 107 -34.51 -6.38 1.58
N ILE A 108 -33.17 -6.36 1.50
CA ILE A 108 -32.31 -6.48 2.70
C ILE A 108 -32.55 -5.35 3.71
N ILE A 109 -32.68 -4.11 3.25
CA ILE A 109 -32.95 -2.97 4.13
C ILE A 109 -34.31 -3.18 4.81
N ASP A 110 -35.33 -3.55 4.04
CA ASP A 110 -36.69 -3.72 4.54
C ASP A 110 -36.77 -4.83 5.59
N TYR A 111 -36.21 -6.02 5.33
CA TYR A 111 -36.15 -7.09 6.33
C TYR A 111 -35.32 -6.72 7.54
N SER A 112 -34.18 -6.05 7.35
CA SER A 112 -33.33 -5.65 8.48
C SER A 112 -34.02 -4.61 9.36
N LEU A 113 -34.86 -3.75 8.77
CA LEU A 113 -35.66 -2.77 9.50
C LEU A 113 -36.79 -3.44 10.29
N VAL A 114 -37.48 -4.40 9.69
CA VAL A 114 -38.53 -5.19 10.38
C VAL A 114 -37.93 -5.93 11.56
N GLU A 115 -36.84 -6.67 11.35
CA GLU A 115 -36.16 -7.41 12.42
C GLU A 115 -35.65 -6.46 13.52
N TRP A 116 -35.14 -5.29 13.16
CA TRP A 116 -34.65 -4.32 14.15
C TRP A 116 -35.78 -3.78 15.04
N LYS A 117 -36.97 -3.55 14.46
CA LYS A 117 -38.16 -3.11 15.20
C LYS A 117 -38.72 -4.20 16.11
N GLU A 118 -38.76 -5.45 15.65
CA GLU A 118 -39.17 -6.59 16.49
C GLU A 118 -38.29 -6.70 17.74
N LEU A 119 -36.98 -6.53 17.58
CA LEU A 119 -36.04 -6.52 18.71
C LEU A 119 -36.17 -5.26 19.60
N GLU A 120 -36.76 -4.18 19.11
CA GLU A 120 -37.04 -2.96 19.89
C GLU A 120 -38.24 -3.13 20.82
N GLU A 121 -39.22 -3.94 20.41
CA GLU A 121 -40.40 -4.27 21.20
C GLU A 121 -40.13 -5.34 22.28
N GLU A 122 -39.02 -6.08 22.19
CA GLU A 122 -38.59 -7.02 23.23
C GLU A 122 -38.15 -6.25 24.50
N GLU A 123 -38.91 -6.40 25.58
CA GLU A 123 -38.54 -5.86 26.90
C GLU A 123 -37.26 -6.53 27.44
N PRO A 124 -36.43 -5.81 28.22
CA PRO A 124 -35.24 -6.38 28.83
C PRO A 124 -35.60 -7.62 29.67
N THR A 125 -34.97 -8.75 29.36
CA THR A 125 -35.26 -10.01 30.05
C THR A 125 -34.69 -10.05 31.49
N GLY A 126 -33.93 -9.03 31.89
CA GLY A 126 -33.21 -8.96 33.16
C GLY A 126 -31.95 -9.83 33.20
N ASN A 127 -31.66 -10.57 32.13
CA ASN A 127 -30.43 -11.32 31.94
C ASN A 127 -29.46 -10.51 31.06
N GLU A 128 -28.41 -9.95 31.68
CA GLU A 128 -27.42 -9.13 31.00
C GLU A 128 -26.78 -9.78 29.76
N TRP A 129 -26.72 -11.12 29.69
CA TRP A 129 -26.12 -11.82 28.54
C TRP A 129 -27.05 -11.85 27.34
N GLU A 130 -28.35 -12.09 27.55
CA GLU A 130 -29.37 -12.07 26.50
C GLU A 130 -29.57 -10.64 25.99
N ASP A 131 -29.65 -9.66 26.90
CA ASP A 131 -29.79 -8.25 26.52
C ASP A 131 -28.57 -7.76 25.71
N ARG A 132 -27.34 -8.20 26.05
CA ARG A 132 -26.12 -7.94 25.25
C ARG A 132 -26.12 -8.64 23.89
N LYS A 133 -26.78 -9.78 23.76
CA LYS A 133 -26.89 -10.51 22.49
C LYS A 133 -27.89 -9.80 21.57
N VAL A 134 -29.02 -9.35 22.09
CA VAL A 134 -30.00 -8.52 21.38
C VAL A 134 -29.35 -7.20 20.93
N GLY A 135 -28.62 -6.52 21.81
CA GLY A 135 -27.88 -5.30 21.47
C GLY A 135 -26.89 -5.51 20.31
N ARG A 136 -26.08 -6.58 20.37
CA ARG A 136 -25.17 -6.93 19.25
C ARG A 136 -25.91 -7.22 17.95
N ARG A 137 -27.10 -7.82 18.02
CA ARG A 137 -27.92 -8.08 16.83
C ARG A 137 -28.46 -6.79 16.24
N LYS A 138 -28.95 -5.86 17.07
CA LYS A 138 -29.37 -4.52 16.63
C LYS A 138 -28.23 -3.77 15.95
N ASP A 139 -27.05 -3.74 16.55
CA ASP A 139 -25.86 -3.08 15.97
C ASP A 139 -25.49 -3.69 14.60
N PHE A 140 -25.57 -5.02 14.48
CA PHE A 140 -25.33 -5.71 13.22
C PHE A 140 -26.34 -5.29 12.14
N LEU A 141 -27.64 -5.23 12.47
CA LEU A 141 -28.68 -4.81 11.53
C LEU A 141 -28.51 -3.36 11.08
N LEU A 142 -28.14 -2.45 12.00
CA LEU A 142 -27.83 -1.06 11.69
C LEU A 142 -26.68 -0.97 10.67
N ARG A 143 -25.57 -1.66 10.91
CA ARG A 143 -24.43 -1.72 9.97
C ARG A 143 -24.83 -2.32 8.62
N ARG A 144 -25.67 -3.35 8.62
CA ARG A 144 -26.19 -3.99 7.39
C ARG A 144 -27.01 -3.04 6.54
N MET A 145 -27.95 -2.32 7.17
CA MET A 145 -28.75 -1.31 6.48
C MET A 145 -27.89 -0.14 5.98
N GLU A 146 -26.93 0.32 6.78
CA GLU A 146 -26.04 1.41 6.40
C GLU A 146 -25.18 1.03 5.18
N LEU A 147 -24.61 -0.17 5.17
CA LEU A 147 -23.83 -0.66 4.04
C LEU A 147 -24.70 -0.82 2.78
N ALA A 148 -25.90 -1.39 2.89
CA ALA A 148 -26.83 -1.53 1.78
C ALA A 148 -27.25 -0.17 1.20
N LYS A 149 -27.56 0.81 2.07
CA LYS A 149 -27.83 2.20 1.65
C LYS A 149 -26.62 2.83 0.95
N HIS A 150 -25.41 2.56 1.40
CA HIS A 150 -24.18 3.06 0.78
C HIS A 150 -24.00 2.51 -0.65
N PHE A 151 -24.20 1.21 -0.87
CA PHE A 151 -24.15 0.61 -2.20
C PHE A 151 -25.19 1.23 -3.15
N ILE A 152 -26.43 1.43 -2.68
CA ILE A 152 -27.49 2.07 -3.48
C ILE A 152 -27.11 3.52 -3.83
N ARG A 153 -26.61 4.28 -2.85
CA ARG A 153 -26.23 5.70 -3.04
C ARG A 153 -25.07 5.88 -4.01
N THR A 154 -24.07 4.99 -3.95
CA THR A 154 -22.85 5.09 -4.76
C THR A 154 -22.96 4.39 -6.12
N ASN A 155 -24.08 3.70 -6.37
CA ASN A 155 -24.27 2.86 -7.55
C ASN A 155 -23.15 1.82 -7.74
N ILE A 156 -22.64 1.30 -6.62
CA ILE A 156 -21.63 0.24 -6.60
C ILE A 156 -22.36 -1.10 -6.46
N GLU A 157 -22.00 -2.07 -7.30
CA GLU A 157 -22.59 -3.39 -7.23
C GLU A 157 -21.80 -4.32 -6.28
N PRO A 158 -22.46 -5.02 -5.34
CA PRO A 158 -21.78 -5.92 -4.40
C PRO A 158 -20.95 -7.01 -5.09
N LYS A 159 -21.37 -7.47 -6.27
CA LYS A 159 -20.66 -8.50 -7.05
C LYS A 159 -19.23 -8.08 -7.46
N TRP A 160 -18.90 -6.79 -7.44
CA TRP A 160 -17.56 -6.28 -7.76
C TRP A 160 -16.50 -6.60 -6.69
N MET A 161 -16.91 -6.98 -5.48
CA MET A 161 -15.99 -7.48 -4.45
C MET A 161 -15.30 -8.79 -4.87
N VAL A 162 -15.89 -9.55 -5.80
CA VAL A 162 -15.27 -10.74 -6.38
C VAL A 162 -14.62 -10.40 -7.71
N LEU A 163 -13.28 -10.46 -7.73
CA LEU A 163 -12.46 -10.13 -8.89
C LEU A 163 -12.56 -11.21 -9.96
N ARG A 164 -12.86 -10.79 -11.20
CA ARG A 164 -12.74 -11.63 -12.41
C ARG A 164 -11.51 -11.26 -13.24
N LEU A 165 -11.14 -9.98 -13.17
CA LEU A 165 -9.97 -9.41 -13.84
C LEU A 165 -9.09 -8.84 -12.74
N LEU A 166 -7.82 -9.24 -12.73
CA LEU A 166 -6.83 -8.76 -11.78
C LEU A 166 -5.96 -7.70 -12.47
N PRO A 167 -5.98 -6.43 -12.02
CA PRO A 167 -5.14 -5.41 -12.59
C PRO A 167 -3.65 -5.71 -12.33
N VAL A 168 -2.82 -5.46 -13.34
CA VAL A 168 -1.37 -5.61 -13.24
C VAL A 168 -0.74 -4.22 -13.16
N LEU A 169 0.14 -4.00 -12.17
CA LEU A 169 0.85 -2.73 -12.07
C LEU A 169 1.74 -2.46 -13.29
N PRO A 170 1.88 -1.20 -13.74
CA PRO A 170 2.87 -0.82 -14.75
C PRO A 170 4.28 -1.30 -14.40
N PRO A 171 5.09 -1.76 -15.37
CA PRO A 171 6.43 -2.30 -15.13
C PRO A 171 7.36 -1.37 -14.34
N GLU A 172 7.20 -0.06 -14.50
CA GLU A 172 8.00 0.98 -13.83
C GLU A 172 7.80 0.96 -12.29
N LEU A 173 6.63 0.51 -11.82
CA LEU A 173 6.33 0.38 -10.40
C LEU A 173 6.78 -0.96 -9.81
N ARG A 174 7.25 -1.89 -10.66
CA ARG A 174 7.71 -3.22 -10.30
C ARG A 174 9.02 -3.57 -11.04
N PRO A 175 10.07 -2.76 -10.85
CA PRO A 175 11.28 -2.80 -11.67
C PRO A 175 12.06 -4.11 -11.51
N ILE A 176 12.86 -4.38 -12.53
CA ILE A 176 13.83 -5.46 -12.59
C ILE A 176 15.19 -4.82 -12.86
N TYR A 177 16.14 -5.03 -11.94
CA TYR A 177 17.48 -4.46 -12.01
C TYR A 177 18.50 -5.57 -12.25
N HIS A 178 19.43 -5.32 -13.16
CA HIS A 178 20.63 -6.12 -13.30
C HIS A 178 21.73 -5.45 -12.47
N ILE A 179 22.24 -6.14 -11.45
CA ILE A 179 23.36 -5.64 -10.65
C ILE A 179 24.68 -6.01 -11.34
N ASP A 180 24.84 -7.30 -11.64
CA ASP A 180 25.99 -7.89 -12.34
C ASP A 180 25.48 -8.81 -13.46
N GLU A 181 26.35 -9.29 -14.37
CA GLU A 181 25.97 -10.13 -15.53
C GLU A 181 25.04 -11.31 -15.16
N ASP A 182 25.21 -11.89 -13.97
CA ASP A 182 24.42 -13.04 -13.49
C ASP A 182 23.40 -12.70 -12.40
N LYS A 183 23.37 -11.47 -11.86
CA LYS A 183 22.53 -11.14 -10.69
C LYS A 183 21.39 -10.18 -11.03
N LEU A 184 20.21 -10.77 -11.18
CA LEU A 184 18.95 -10.07 -11.40
C LEU A 184 18.20 -9.88 -10.07
N VAL A 185 17.83 -8.63 -9.77
CA VAL A 185 16.98 -8.27 -8.64
C VAL A 185 15.62 -7.84 -9.17
N THR A 186 14.59 -8.58 -8.76
CA THR A 186 13.19 -8.33 -9.13
C THR A 186 12.38 -7.94 -7.91
N SER A 187 11.35 -7.11 -8.11
CA SER A 187 10.38 -6.83 -7.06
C SER A 187 9.61 -8.10 -6.63
N ASP A 188 9.31 -8.22 -5.33
CA ASP A 188 8.51 -9.32 -4.77
C ASP A 188 7.14 -9.49 -5.48
N ILE A 189 6.55 -8.37 -5.90
CA ILE A 189 5.27 -8.34 -6.63
C ILE A 189 5.35 -9.13 -7.94
N ASN A 190 6.48 -9.08 -8.66
CA ASN A 190 6.65 -9.84 -9.89
C ASN A 190 6.62 -11.35 -9.65
N GLU A 191 7.18 -11.80 -8.52
CA GLU A 191 7.17 -13.22 -8.13
C GLU A 191 5.77 -13.72 -7.84
N ILE A 192 4.96 -12.90 -7.16
CA ILE A 192 3.56 -13.23 -6.89
C ILE A 192 2.75 -13.22 -8.19
N TYR A 193 2.92 -12.23 -9.07
CA TYR A 193 2.27 -12.22 -10.38
C TYR A 193 2.63 -13.46 -11.22
N ARG A 194 3.91 -13.86 -11.24
CA ARG A 194 4.37 -15.08 -11.92
C ARG A 194 3.64 -16.31 -11.39
N ARG A 195 3.44 -16.41 -10.07
CA ARG A 195 2.69 -17.51 -9.45
C ARG A 195 1.22 -17.51 -9.85
N ILE A 196 0.56 -16.35 -9.84
CA ILE A 196 -0.85 -16.20 -10.24
C ILE A 196 -1.04 -16.63 -11.69
N ILE A 197 -0.21 -16.11 -12.60
CA ILE A 197 -0.28 -16.44 -14.03
C ILE A 197 -0.09 -17.94 -14.24
N TYR A 198 0.93 -18.53 -13.60
CA TYR A 198 1.19 -19.97 -13.68
C TYR A 198 -0.02 -20.81 -13.22
N ARG A 199 -0.60 -20.48 -12.05
CA ARG A 199 -1.77 -21.19 -11.52
C ARG A 199 -3.01 -21.01 -12.39
N ASN A 200 -3.23 -19.81 -12.91
CA ASN A 200 -4.36 -19.51 -13.78
C ASN A 200 -4.25 -20.25 -15.12
N ASN A 201 -3.07 -20.31 -15.73
CA ASN A 201 -2.83 -21.05 -16.96
C ASN A 201 -2.98 -22.57 -16.73
N THR A 202 -2.42 -23.09 -15.63
CA THR A 202 -2.58 -24.49 -15.24
C THR A 202 -4.07 -24.86 -15.08
N LEU A 203 -4.83 -24.02 -14.38
CA LEU A 203 -6.27 -24.21 -14.21
C LEU A 203 -7.01 -24.17 -15.55
N LYS A 204 -6.66 -23.23 -16.43
CA LYS A 204 -7.24 -23.12 -17.78
C LYS A 204 -6.96 -24.38 -18.62
N ASP A 205 -5.74 -24.90 -18.58
CA ASP A 205 -5.34 -26.09 -19.32
C ASP A 205 -6.09 -27.34 -18.81
N LEU A 206 -6.24 -27.49 -17.49
CA LEU A 206 -7.03 -28.57 -16.88
C LEU A 206 -8.50 -28.53 -17.30
N LEU A 207 -9.10 -27.34 -17.35
CA LEU A 207 -10.48 -27.17 -17.81
C LEU A 207 -10.66 -27.47 -19.31
N THR A 208 -9.63 -27.17 -20.12
CA THR A 208 -9.68 -27.32 -21.58
C THR A 208 -9.38 -28.76 -22.05
N THR A 209 -8.55 -29.50 -21.31
CA THR A 209 -8.10 -30.87 -21.67
C THR A 209 -9.18 -31.93 -21.35
N SER A 210 -10.46 -31.55 -21.29
CA SER A 210 -11.50 -32.25 -20.52
C SER A 210 -12.11 -33.49 -21.19
N ILE A 211 -11.71 -34.68 -20.69
CA ILE A 211 -12.58 -35.86 -20.52
C ILE A 211 -12.37 -36.55 -19.15
N ALA A 212 -11.17 -36.47 -18.52
CA ALA A 212 -10.84 -37.32 -17.36
C ALA A 212 -10.16 -36.62 -16.17
N THR A 213 -10.24 -35.28 -16.02
CA THR A 213 -9.65 -34.59 -14.88
C THR A 213 -10.52 -34.74 -13.61
N PRO A 214 -10.00 -35.31 -12.52
CA PRO A 214 -10.71 -35.38 -11.24
C PRO A 214 -11.12 -33.99 -10.73
N GLU A 215 -12.34 -33.87 -10.24
CA GLU A 215 -12.87 -32.61 -9.69
C GLU A 215 -11.98 -32.08 -8.55
N GLU A 216 -11.48 -32.97 -7.68
CA GLU A 216 -10.60 -32.62 -6.55
C GLU A 216 -9.34 -31.85 -6.97
N LEU A 217 -8.76 -32.16 -8.14
CA LEU A 217 -7.60 -31.44 -8.66
C LEU A 217 -7.97 -30.01 -9.08
N ILE A 218 -9.16 -29.81 -9.64
CA ILE A 218 -9.67 -28.48 -9.99
C ILE A 218 -9.85 -27.66 -8.71
N ILE A 219 -10.46 -28.24 -7.67
CA ILE A 219 -10.64 -27.57 -6.37
C ILE A 219 -9.29 -27.16 -5.78
N SER A 220 -8.32 -28.07 -5.82
CA SER A 220 -6.97 -27.81 -5.33
C SER A 220 -6.30 -26.64 -6.08
N GLN A 221 -6.39 -26.60 -7.41
CA GLN A 221 -5.82 -25.49 -8.18
C GLN A 221 -6.56 -24.16 -7.98
N GLU A 222 -7.90 -24.18 -7.86
CA GLU A 222 -8.69 -22.98 -7.52
C GLU A 222 -8.26 -22.40 -6.18
N LYS A 223 -8.05 -23.25 -5.17
CA LYS A 223 -7.55 -22.83 -3.85
C LYS A 223 -6.16 -22.19 -3.93
N LEU A 224 -5.22 -22.83 -4.63
CA LEU A 224 -3.87 -22.30 -4.80
C LEU A 224 -3.85 -20.98 -5.59
N LEU A 225 -4.78 -20.80 -6.54
CA LEU A 225 -4.95 -19.54 -7.24
C LEU A 225 -5.48 -18.45 -6.31
N GLN A 226 -6.49 -18.77 -5.48
CA GLN A 226 -7.02 -17.84 -4.48
C GLN A 226 -5.93 -17.41 -3.48
N GLU A 227 -5.16 -18.37 -2.94
CA GLU A 227 -4.05 -18.08 -2.03
C GLU A 227 -2.98 -17.17 -2.67
N ALA A 228 -2.70 -17.35 -3.98
CA ALA A 228 -1.76 -16.50 -4.69
C ALA A 228 -2.30 -15.07 -4.90
N VAL A 229 -3.61 -14.92 -5.17
CA VAL A 229 -4.26 -13.61 -5.29
C VAL A 229 -4.33 -12.92 -3.92
N ASP A 230 -4.66 -13.66 -2.86
CA ASP A 230 -4.67 -13.16 -1.49
C ASP A 230 -3.27 -12.68 -1.10
N ALA A 231 -2.22 -13.45 -1.44
CA ALA A 231 -0.83 -13.05 -1.20
C ALA A 231 -0.42 -11.76 -1.92
N LEU A 232 -0.94 -11.52 -3.13
CA LEU A 232 -0.68 -10.27 -3.86
C LEU A 232 -1.32 -9.07 -3.16
N LEU A 233 -2.57 -9.22 -2.72
CA LEU A 233 -3.34 -8.12 -2.13
C LEU A 233 -2.90 -7.84 -0.68
N ASP A 234 -2.79 -8.86 0.16
CA ASP A 234 -2.42 -8.77 1.56
C ASP A 234 -1.81 -10.11 2.03
N ASN A 235 -0.47 -10.22 1.99
CA ASN A 235 0.22 -11.48 2.23
C ASN A 235 0.15 -11.89 3.70
N GLY A 236 -0.48 -13.04 3.97
CA GLY A 236 -0.71 -13.56 5.31
C GLY A 236 -2.10 -13.29 5.88
N ILE A 237 -3.00 -12.65 5.11
CA ILE A 237 -4.40 -12.46 5.55
C ILE A 237 -5.14 -13.79 5.75
N CYS A 238 -4.90 -14.76 4.85
CA CYS A 238 -5.59 -16.05 4.80
C CYS A 238 -4.63 -17.22 5.06
N GLY A 239 -3.88 -17.19 6.17
CA GLY A 239 -3.06 -18.32 6.61
C GLY A 239 -1.56 -18.04 6.56
N GLN A 240 -0.77 -19.03 6.10
CA GLN A 240 0.68 -18.89 6.08
C GLN A 240 1.11 -17.93 4.96
N PRO A 241 1.98 -16.95 5.26
CA PRO A 241 2.44 -16.00 4.26
C PRO A 241 3.31 -16.70 3.22
N MET A 242 3.19 -16.26 1.97
CA MET A 242 4.03 -16.74 0.89
C MET A 242 5.47 -16.24 1.08
N ARG A 243 6.43 -17.14 0.89
CA ARG A 243 7.86 -16.90 1.13
C ARG A 243 8.70 -17.28 -0.07
N ASP A 244 9.89 -16.69 -0.14
CA ASP A 244 10.94 -17.07 -1.08
C ASP A 244 11.71 -18.32 -0.63
N ASP A 245 12.65 -18.76 -1.47
CA ASP A 245 13.51 -19.92 -1.21
C ASP A 245 14.42 -19.71 0.02
N HIS A 246 14.64 -18.46 0.43
CA HIS A 246 15.40 -18.06 1.61
C HIS A 246 14.50 -17.82 2.83
N ASN A 247 13.24 -18.26 2.79
CA ASN A 247 12.25 -18.13 3.86
C ASN A 247 11.86 -16.67 4.21
N ARG A 248 12.18 -15.68 3.36
CA ARG A 248 11.73 -14.29 3.47
C ARG A 248 10.30 -14.18 2.98
N VAL A 249 9.46 -13.46 3.73
CA VAL A 249 8.08 -13.18 3.34
C VAL A 249 8.07 -12.15 2.21
N TYR A 250 7.33 -12.43 1.13
CA TYR A 250 7.15 -11.47 0.04
C TYR A 250 6.32 -10.27 0.49
N LYS A 251 6.74 -9.06 0.08
CA LYS A 251 5.95 -7.84 0.28
C LYS A 251 4.73 -7.80 -0.66
N SER A 252 3.54 -7.64 -0.08
CA SER A 252 2.27 -7.50 -0.81
C SER A 252 1.98 -6.06 -1.24
N LEU A 253 0.93 -5.85 -2.04
CA LEU A 253 0.44 -4.52 -2.39
C LEU A 253 0.00 -3.73 -1.15
N SER A 254 -0.62 -4.40 -0.17
CA SER A 254 -0.97 -3.78 1.10
C SER A 254 0.26 -3.30 1.86
N ASP A 255 1.35 -4.08 1.87
CA ASP A 255 2.61 -3.69 2.54
C ASP A 255 3.30 -2.51 1.86
N VAL A 256 3.16 -2.39 0.54
CA VAL A 256 3.66 -1.23 -0.20
C VAL A 256 2.92 0.05 0.18
N ILE A 257 1.66 -0.03 0.61
CA ILE A 257 0.84 1.14 0.95
C ILE A 257 0.89 1.44 2.45
N LYS A 258 0.73 0.41 3.28
CA LYS A 258 0.57 0.51 4.74
C LYS A 258 1.93 0.53 5.45
N GLY A 259 1.94 0.95 6.71
CA GLY A 259 3.13 0.90 7.56
C GLY A 259 4.03 2.14 7.48
N LYS A 260 5.12 2.14 8.26
CA LYS A 260 6.07 3.26 8.35
C LYS A 260 6.88 3.43 7.07
N GLU A 261 7.30 2.32 6.47
CA GLU A 261 7.96 2.21 5.16
C GLU A 261 6.95 2.10 4.00
N GLY A 262 5.66 2.34 4.29
CA GLY A 262 4.62 2.35 3.28
C GLY A 262 4.62 3.66 2.49
N ARG A 263 4.12 3.62 1.26
CA ARG A 263 4.10 4.74 0.31
C ARG A 263 3.53 6.03 0.92
N VAL A 264 2.46 5.92 1.72
CA VAL A 264 1.79 7.10 2.29
C VAL A 264 2.70 7.81 3.29
N ARG A 265 3.31 7.07 4.22
CA ARG A 265 4.09 7.67 5.31
C ARG A 265 5.51 8.01 4.91
N GLU A 266 6.12 7.22 4.04
CA GLU A 266 7.50 7.41 3.62
C GLU A 266 7.65 8.39 2.44
N THR A 267 6.70 8.40 1.50
CA THR A 267 6.83 9.17 0.25
C THR A 267 5.79 10.27 0.06
N LEU A 268 4.58 10.15 0.61
CA LEU A 268 3.54 11.18 0.42
C LEU A 268 3.56 12.24 1.52
N LEU A 269 3.54 11.84 2.79
CA LEU A 269 3.52 12.76 3.93
C LEU A 269 4.87 13.42 4.21
N GLY A 270 5.96 12.77 3.80
CA GLY A 270 7.31 13.32 3.86
C GLY A 270 8.06 12.92 2.60
N LYS A 271 8.89 13.82 2.09
CA LYS A 271 9.76 13.58 0.94
C LYS A 271 11.15 14.07 1.25
N ARG A 272 12.13 13.47 0.58
CA ARG A 272 13.44 14.10 0.46
C ARG A 272 13.29 15.31 -0.44
N VAL A 273 13.95 16.39 -0.08
CA VAL A 273 13.83 17.68 -0.74
C VAL A 273 15.19 18.09 -1.29
N ASP A 274 15.17 18.62 -2.50
CA ASP A 274 16.33 19.27 -3.10
C ASP A 274 16.61 20.60 -2.38
N TYR A 275 17.78 21.20 -2.65
CA TYR A 275 18.22 22.46 -2.01
C TYR A 275 18.18 22.38 -0.48
N SER A 276 18.67 21.25 0.05
CA SER A 276 18.82 21.03 1.48
C SER A 276 20.20 20.51 1.85
N GLY A 277 20.65 20.90 3.05
CA GLY A 277 21.95 20.53 3.60
C GLY A 277 21.83 20.17 5.07
N ARG A 278 22.87 19.58 5.66
CA ARG A 278 22.94 19.31 7.10
C ARG A 278 24.36 19.54 7.59
N SER A 279 24.50 20.20 8.74
CA SER A 279 25.78 20.29 9.43
C SER A 279 25.62 20.41 10.94
N VAL A 280 26.73 20.22 11.65
CA VAL A 280 26.85 20.45 13.09
C VAL A 280 26.62 21.93 13.39
N ILE A 281 25.96 22.22 14.51
CA ILE A 281 25.74 23.59 14.97
C ILE A 281 26.79 24.03 15.99
N VAL A 282 27.12 25.32 15.97
CA VAL A 282 28.00 25.99 16.93
C VAL A 282 27.39 27.30 17.38
N VAL A 283 27.81 27.79 18.55
CA VAL A 283 27.31 29.04 19.10
C VAL A 283 27.81 30.22 18.26
N GLY A 284 26.90 31.08 17.79
CA GLY A 284 27.21 32.34 17.11
C GLY A 284 26.75 33.55 17.93
N PRO A 285 27.51 33.98 18.97
CA PRO A 285 27.07 35.03 19.89
C PRO A 285 27.07 36.43 19.27
N SER A 286 27.82 36.63 18.19
CA SER A 286 27.88 37.89 17.43
C SER A 286 26.74 38.06 16.42
N LEU A 287 25.92 37.04 16.21
CA LEU A 287 24.83 37.08 15.25
C LEU A 287 23.64 37.84 15.83
N SER A 288 22.88 38.52 14.99
CA SER A 288 21.56 39.01 15.38
C SER A 288 20.57 37.84 15.43
N LEU A 289 19.49 37.98 16.22
CA LEU A 289 18.50 36.90 16.38
C LEU A 289 17.94 36.35 15.05
N HIS A 290 17.74 37.24 14.08
CA HIS A 290 17.22 36.92 12.74
C HIS A 290 18.27 36.38 11.76
N ARG A 291 19.53 36.22 12.18
CA ARG A 291 20.65 35.78 11.34
C ARG A 291 21.19 34.43 11.80
N CYS A 292 21.70 33.65 10.86
CA CYS A 292 22.46 32.43 11.13
C CYS A 292 23.78 32.44 10.35
N GLY A 293 24.83 31.82 10.89
CA GLY A 293 26.06 31.60 10.13
C GLY A 293 25.92 30.36 9.25
N LEU A 294 26.09 30.52 7.94
CA LEU A 294 26.06 29.43 6.98
C LEU A 294 27.48 29.20 6.41
N PRO A 295 28.03 27.96 6.51
CA PRO A 295 29.31 27.62 5.89
C PRO A 295 29.34 27.92 4.40
N ARG A 296 30.44 28.50 3.91
CA ARG A 296 30.61 28.80 2.48
C ARG A 296 30.46 27.56 1.60
N GLU A 297 31.04 26.44 2.00
CA GLU A 297 30.95 25.17 1.25
C GLU A 297 29.48 24.75 1.04
N ILE A 298 28.67 24.84 2.09
CA ILE A 298 27.24 24.50 2.03
C ILE A 298 26.46 25.54 1.21
N ALA A 299 26.76 26.83 1.40
CA ALA A 299 26.09 27.89 0.66
C ALA A 299 26.33 27.78 -0.85
N ILE A 300 27.55 27.42 -1.28
CA ILE A 300 27.88 27.27 -2.70
C ILE A 300 27.03 26.15 -3.32
N GLU A 301 26.91 25.00 -2.67
CA GLU A 301 26.08 23.88 -3.16
C GLU A 301 24.59 24.23 -3.15
N LEU A 302 24.09 24.83 -2.07
CA LEU A 302 22.68 25.17 -1.94
C LEU A 302 22.22 26.26 -2.91
N PHE A 303 23.10 27.21 -3.25
CA PHE A 303 22.77 28.35 -4.11
C PHE A 303 23.43 28.28 -5.49
N GLN A 304 23.95 27.11 -5.89
CA GLN A 304 24.70 26.91 -7.13
C GLN A 304 23.97 27.47 -8.37
N ALA A 305 22.64 27.38 -8.39
CA ALA A 305 21.82 27.82 -9.52
C ALA A 305 21.46 29.32 -9.52
N PHE A 306 21.67 30.05 -8.41
CA PHE A 306 21.03 31.36 -8.20
C PHE A 306 22.01 32.54 -8.03
N GLU A 307 23.32 32.31 -7.91
CA GLU A 307 24.43 33.30 -7.75
C GLU A 307 24.26 34.40 -6.65
N ILE A 308 23.08 34.54 -6.03
CA ILE A 308 22.73 35.65 -5.15
C ILE A 308 22.20 35.11 -3.82
N LEU A 309 22.96 35.36 -2.75
CA LEU A 309 22.57 35.12 -1.36
C LEU A 309 21.96 36.38 -0.70
N ASP A 310 22.12 37.53 -1.34
CA ASP A 310 21.76 38.82 -0.76
C ASP A 310 20.27 38.90 -0.51
N ASP A 311 19.91 39.00 0.78
CA ASP A 311 18.54 38.99 1.25
C ASP A 311 17.72 37.77 0.77
N HIS A 312 18.31 36.57 0.82
CA HIS A 312 17.57 35.31 0.62
C HIS A 312 17.45 34.54 1.95
N PRO A 313 16.25 34.29 2.47
CA PRO A 313 16.09 33.62 3.76
C PRO A 313 16.33 32.11 3.65
N VAL A 314 16.88 31.49 4.69
CA VAL A 314 17.03 30.03 4.81
C VAL A 314 16.24 29.51 5.99
N LEU A 315 15.75 28.27 5.91
CA LEU A 315 15.06 27.60 7.00
C LEU A 315 16.01 26.65 7.71
N LEU A 316 16.12 26.75 9.03
CA LEU A 316 16.83 25.79 9.86
C LEU A 316 15.84 24.86 10.55
N ASN A 317 16.15 23.58 10.58
CA ASN A 317 15.33 22.54 11.20
C ASN A 317 16.19 21.60 12.06
N ARG A 318 15.75 21.32 13.29
CA ARG A 318 16.33 20.28 14.14
C ARG A 318 15.35 19.14 14.38
N ALA A 319 15.82 17.91 14.17
CA ALA A 319 15.06 16.72 14.52
C ALA A 319 15.31 16.33 15.99
N PRO A 320 14.29 15.88 16.75
CA PRO A 320 12.88 15.75 16.35
C PRO A 320 12.13 17.10 16.37
N THR A 321 11.33 17.37 15.34
CA THR A 321 10.49 18.57 15.26
C THR A 321 9.21 18.37 16.08
N LEU A 322 9.23 18.77 17.35
CA LEU A 322 8.12 18.55 18.30
C LEU A 322 6.98 19.57 18.17
N HIS A 323 7.29 20.77 17.69
CA HIS A 323 6.39 21.92 17.63
C HIS A 323 6.85 22.86 16.51
N ARG A 324 6.04 23.89 16.20
CA ARG A 324 6.29 24.80 15.08
C ARG A 324 7.68 25.44 15.08
N LEU A 325 8.24 25.75 16.25
CA LEU A 325 9.52 26.44 16.39
C LEU A 325 10.73 25.52 16.18
N GLY A 326 10.50 24.22 15.96
CA GLY A 326 11.54 23.31 15.50
C GLY A 326 11.99 23.59 14.06
N ILE A 327 11.30 24.49 13.34
CA ILE A 327 11.71 25.06 12.06
C ILE A 327 11.58 26.59 12.13
N GLN A 328 12.64 27.34 11.84
CA GLN A 328 12.60 28.81 11.79
C GLN A 328 13.42 29.34 10.61
N ALA A 329 13.05 30.54 10.15
CA ALA A 329 13.75 31.25 9.08
C ALA A 329 14.79 32.23 9.62
N PHE A 330 15.90 32.34 8.89
CA PHE A 330 17.03 33.22 9.20
C PHE A 330 17.60 33.83 7.92
N LEU A 331 18.24 34.99 8.04
CA LEU A 331 19.16 35.50 7.01
C LEU A 331 20.54 34.84 7.17
N PRO A 332 21.05 34.16 6.14
CA PRO A 332 22.36 33.54 6.19
C PRO A 332 23.46 34.60 6.14
N VAL A 333 24.45 34.46 7.01
CA VAL A 333 25.72 35.18 6.98
C VAL A 333 26.80 34.16 6.66
N LEU A 334 27.57 34.38 5.60
CA LEU A 334 28.64 33.46 5.23
C LEU A 334 29.72 33.44 6.31
N VAL A 335 30.04 32.25 6.80
CA VAL A 335 31.09 32.03 7.80
C VAL A 335 32.15 31.07 7.27
N GLU A 336 33.39 31.26 7.73
CA GLU A 336 34.46 30.31 7.51
C GLU A 336 34.27 29.06 8.38
N GLY A 337 34.69 27.90 7.86
CA GLY A 337 34.53 26.61 8.53
C GLY A 337 33.35 25.79 8.01
N ARG A 338 32.98 24.74 8.75
CA ARG A 338 31.98 23.74 8.31
C ARG A 338 30.71 23.70 9.15
N ALA A 339 30.66 24.42 10.27
CA ALA A 339 29.54 24.37 11.21
C ALA A 339 28.58 25.54 11.01
N ILE A 340 27.29 25.30 11.22
CA ILE A 340 26.24 26.33 11.20
C ILE A 340 26.29 27.10 12.51
N CYS A 341 26.41 28.43 12.45
CA CYS A 341 26.40 29.25 13.65
C CYS A 341 24.97 29.65 14.01
N LEU A 342 24.54 29.35 15.24
CA LEU A 342 23.19 29.60 15.73
C LEU A 342 23.20 30.60 16.89
N HIS A 343 22.18 31.46 16.95
CA HIS A 343 21.99 32.39 18.05
C HIS A 343 21.49 31.68 19.33
N LEU A 344 22.03 32.02 20.50
CA LEU A 344 21.73 31.35 21.77
C LEU A 344 20.23 31.38 22.16
N LEU A 345 19.54 32.48 21.88
CA LEU A 345 18.12 32.63 22.27
C LEU A 345 17.16 31.71 21.50
N VAL A 346 17.52 31.26 20.28
CA VAL A 346 16.64 30.36 19.51
C VAL A 346 16.83 28.89 19.90
N CYS A 347 17.94 28.54 20.57
CA CYS A 347 18.25 27.17 20.98
C CYS A 347 17.10 26.51 21.76
N LYS A 348 16.40 27.28 22.62
CA LYS A 348 15.25 26.78 23.38
C LYS A 348 14.10 26.32 22.48
N GLY A 349 13.80 27.05 21.40
CA GLY A 349 12.76 26.67 20.43
C GLY A 349 13.12 25.41 19.64
N PHE A 350 14.41 25.17 19.39
CA PHE A 350 14.89 23.94 18.76
C PHE A 350 15.15 22.80 19.75
N ASN A 351 15.08 23.06 21.05
CA ASN A 351 15.62 22.20 22.12
C ASN A 351 17.07 21.77 21.85
N ALA A 352 17.87 22.67 21.28
CA ALA A 352 19.22 22.40 20.79
C ALA A 352 20.30 22.72 21.83
N ASP A 353 21.31 21.87 21.90
CA ASP A 353 22.57 22.10 22.59
C ASP A 353 23.74 22.04 21.61
N PHE A 354 24.99 22.03 22.10
CA PHE A 354 26.19 22.16 21.27
C PHE A 354 27.18 21.02 21.53
N ASP A 355 26.68 19.84 21.88
CA ASP A 355 27.49 18.64 22.16
C ASP A 355 27.75 17.76 20.93
N GLY A 356 27.34 18.22 19.74
CA GLY A 356 27.39 17.46 18.48
C GLY A 356 26.09 17.51 17.68
N ASP A 357 25.07 18.19 18.21
CA ASP A 357 23.81 18.50 17.54
C ASP A 357 23.98 18.97 16.09
N GLN A 358 23.07 18.52 15.22
CA GLN A 358 23.05 18.86 13.81
C GLN A 358 21.71 19.47 13.40
N MET A 359 21.76 20.43 12.48
CA MET A 359 20.58 21.03 11.88
C MET A 359 20.57 20.85 10.37
N ALA A 360 19.38 20.66 9.82
CA ALA A 360 19.13 20.72 8.40
C ALA A 360 18.86 22.17 7.98
N VAL A 361 19.32 22.52 6.78
CA VAL A 361 19.08 23.81 6.12
C VAL A 361 18.22 23.54 4.89
N HIS A 362 17.23 24.40 4.63
CA HIS A 362 16.39 24.36 3.44
C HIS A 362 16.29 25.74 2.81
N VAL A 363 16.36 25.81 1.48
CA VAL A 363 16.25 27.07 0.73
C VAL A 363 14.85 27.20 0.12
N PRO A 364 14.03 28.19 0.53
CA PRO A 364 12.77 28.51 -0.13
C PRO A 364 13.05 29.12 -1.51
N LEU A 365 12.55 28.51 -2.57
CA LEU A 365 12.87 28.93 -3.94
C LEU A 365 11.91 30.02 -4.47
N SER A 366 10.60 29.80 -4.39
CA SER A 366 9.62 30.73 -4.95
C SER A 366 9.51 32.02 -4.12
N LEU A 367 9.05 33.10 -4.74
CA LEU A 367 8.84 34.38 -4.07
C LEU A 367 7.82 34.26 -2.93
N GLU A 368 6.78 33.46 -3.11
CA GLU A 368 5.77 33.18 -2.10
C GLU A 368 6.38 32.45 -0.91
N ALA A 369 7.20 31.42 -1.15
CA ALA A 369 7.88 30.68 -0.08
C ALA A 369 8.86 31.57 0.69
N GLN A 370 9.58 32.45 0.00
CA GLN A 370 10.46 33.42 0.64
C GLN A 370 9.66 34.46 1.46
N ALA A 371 8.50 34.90 0.97
CA ALA A 371 7.61 35.82 1.69
C ALA A 371 7.00 35.15 2.93
N GLU A 372 6.53 33.91 2.83
CA GLU A 372 6.05 33.13 3.98
C GLU A 372 7.15 32.92 5.01
N ALA A 373 8.36 32.58 4.57
CA ALA A 373 9.51 32.46 5.46
C ALA A 373 9.72 33.78 6.23
N ARG A 374 9.76 34.92 5.52
CA ARG A 374 9.93 36.28 6.06
C ARG A 374 8.87 36.69 7.06
N LEU A 375 7.60 36.52 6.71
CA LEU A 375 6.48 37.06 7.47
C LEU A 375 6.07 36.13 8.62
N LEU A 376 6.13 34.82 8.42
CA LEU A 376 5.56 33.85 9.35
C LEU A 376 6.62 33.08 10.14
N MET A 377 7.78 32.81 9.54
CA MET A 377 8.75 31.83 10.10
C MET A 377 10.01 32.46 10.67
N PHE A 378 10.26 33.76 10.47
CA PHE A 378 11.48 34.39 10.99
C PHE A 378 11.57 34.28 12.51
N SER A 379 12.76 33.96 13.00
CA SER A 379 13.01 33.75 14.43
C SER A 379 12.60 34.93 15.31
N HIS A 380 12.90 36.16 14.88
CA HIS A 380 12.57 37.38 15.62
C HIS A 380 11.07 37.74 15.65
N MET A 381 10.25 37.13 14.77
CA MET A 381 8.80 37.29 14.76
C MET A 381 8.10 36.26 15.66
N ASN A 382 8.82 35.24 16.11
CA ASN A 382 8.29 34.08 16.84
C ASN A 382 8.92 33.96 18.25
N LEU A 383 8.77 35.00 19.06
CA LEU A 383 9.39 35.12 20.38
C LEU A 383 8.57 34.50 21.53
N LEU A 384 7.26 34.42 21.37
CA LEU A 384 6.37 33.85 22.39
C LEU A 384 6.33 32.33 22.22
N LEU A 385 6.94 31.64 23.19
CA LEU A 385 6.77 30.22 23.44
C LEU A 385 5.45 30.07 24.19
N ASP A 386 4.38 29.67 23.51
CA ASP A 386 3.10 29.31 24.16
C ASP A 386 3.25 28.09 25.08
#